data_AF-A0A1H7PXP9-F1
#
_entry.id   AF-A0A1H7PXP9-F1
#
_cell.length_a   1.000
_cell.length_b   1.000
_cell.length_c   1.000
_cell.angle_alpha   90.00
_cell.angle_beta   90.00
_cell.angle_gamma   90.00
#
_symmetry.space_group_name_H-M   'P 1'
#
loop_
_entity.id
_entity.type
_entity.pdbx_description
1 polymer ?
#
loop_
_entity_poly.entity_id
_entity_poly.type
_entity_poly.pdbx_seq_one_letter_code
_entity_poly.pdbx_strand_id
1 'polypeptide(L)'
;MPPGAVTRLRDDLVARGLVDGLPAAFAAGVTRFGRPPQAELDALTGAATDLAARLATGAVGEDDLPLLTRALYTARQADLLARHGVPSPAYDVLGSFRENLERPLGPRLPERPTAGGRRWPLLGRTVGFPIGVPSCVLNGSAAWVRRNVADGWNVLTYKTVRGRAHPPNEAPNWTVAPGLTASLPPGAGADVVADPWDWVPPGSPAVSSVNSFGVPSPEPEEWMADLARAVAAVGDEQLLLVSVMGEDPEGAGEAAALAADFARTARLAEEAGATVVELNLSCPNTLDRSAAGVKPPLCLDADATVAVVEAVRRQLDDRTGLVAKLSWLDRERLAALVPRLAPLVDGIAGINTVQSRVRRSDGTPTFPGRELAGLSGIAVRGSALDFTRRLVALREAGGVPFDVLAMGGVTDPASFEALFAAGADAVQSAAGAFADPLLARRCVDELGETLSRSVEVE
;
A
#
# COMPACT_ATOMS: atom_id res chain seq x y z
N MET A 1 16.23 11.69 -12.65
CA MET A 1 15.37 12.60 -13.45
C MET A 1 15.94 12.70 -14.85
N PRO A 2 15.13 12.67 -15.91
CA PRO A 2 15.62 12.89 -17.27
C PRO A 2 16.04 14.37 -17.44
N PRO A 3 17.22 14.68 -18.00
CA PRO A 3 17.68 16.07 -18.17
C PRO A 3 16.64 16.94 -18.90
N GLY A 4 16.41 18.19 -18.47
CA GLY A 4 15.49 19.13 -19.14
C GLY A 4 14.01 18.76 -19.03
N ALA A 5 13.62 18.05 -17.97
CA ALA A 5 12.22 17.65 -17.75
C ALA A 5 11.29 18.86 -17.60
N VAL A 6 11.73 19.94 -16.95
CA VAL A 6 10.92 21.16 -16.77
C VAL A 6 10.61 21.81 -18.12
N THR A 7 11.62 22.00 -18.97
CA THR A 7 11.43 22.60 -20.30
C THR A 7 10.47 21.78 -21.16
N ARG A 8 10.64 20.45 -21.20
CA ARG A 8 9.73 19.57 -21.97
C ARG A 8 8.31 19.55 -21.43
N LEU A 9 8.13 19.55 -20.10
CA LEU A 9 6.80 19.67 -19.48
C LEU A 9 6.15 20.99 -19.86
N ARG A 10 6.90 22.09 -19.79
CA ARG A 10 6.43 23.41 -20.19
C ARG A 10 5.98 23.43 -21.64
N ASP A 11 6.76 22.89 -22.56
CA ASP A 11 6.41 22.87 -23.98
C ASP A 11 5.13 22.05 -24.25
N ASP A 12 4.95 20.91 -23.58
CA ASP A 12 3.73 20.09 -23.68
C ASP A 12 2.51 20.80 -23.05
N LEU A 13 2.69 21.54 -21.94
CA LEU A 13 1.63 22.36 -21.34
C LEU A 13 1.18 23.49 -22.26
N VAL A 14 2.13 24.18 -22.89
CA VAL A 14 1.85 25.25 -23.86
C VAL A 14 1.13 24.66 -25.08
N ALA A 15 1.63 23.55 -25.63
CA ALA A 15 1.03 22.89 -26.79
C ALA A 15 -0.41 22.42 -26.52
N ARG A 16 -0.75 22.10 -25.27
CA ARG A 16 -2.10 21.70 -24.84
C ARG A 16 -3.00 22.86 -24.41
N GLY A 17 -2.48 24.09 -24.35
CA GLY A 17 -3.23 25.24 -23.84
C GLY A 17 -3.59 25.14 -22.36
N LEU A 18 -2.76 24.45 -21.56
CA LEU A 18 -3.05 24.18 -20.14
C LEU A 18 -2.47 25.23 -19.18
N VAL A 19 -1.57 26.10 -19.66
CA VAL A 19 -0.85 27.06 -18.82
C VAL A 19 -1.80 28.06 -18.14
N ASP A 20 -2.68 28.70 -18.91
CA ASP A 20 -3.58 29.76 -18.40
C ASP A 20 -4.60 29.21 -17.37
N GLY A 21 -5.04 27.97 -17.55
CA GLY A 21 -6.00 27.31 -16.65
C GLY A 21 -5.36 26.66 -15.42
N LEU A 22 -4.02 26.53 -15.37
CA LEU A 22 -3.32 25.79 -14.32
C LEU A 22 -3.58 26.36 -12.91
N PRO A 23 -3.54 27.68 -12.65
CA PRO A 23 -3.79 28.22 -11.31
C PRO A 23 -5.22 27.91 -10.82
N ALA A 24 -6.21 28.03 -11.70
CA ALA A 24 -7.61 27.74 -11.36
C ALA A 24 -7.84 26.25 -11.09
N ALA A 25 -7.27 25.37 -11.92
CA ALA A 25 -7.34 23.93 -11.73
C ALA A 25 -6.63 23.49 -10.43
N PHE A 26 -5.48 24.08 -10.14
CA PHE A 26 -4.76 23.85 -8.88
C PHE A 26 -5.59 24.28 -7.67
N ALA A 27 -6.16 25.49 -7.69
CA ALA A 27 -7.01 25.99 -6.61
C ALA A 27 -8.25 25.10 -6.38
N ALA A 28 -8.88 24.63 -7.46
CA ALA A 28 -10.01 23.70 -7.39
C ALA A 28 -9.61 22.35 -6.76
N GLY A 29 -8.40 21.85 -7.07
CA GLY A 29 -7.86 20.64 -6.45
C GLY A 29 -7.59 20.81 -4.95
N VAL A 30 -6.92 21.90 -4.56
CA VAL A 30 -6.64 22.24 -3.15
C VAL A 30 -7.94 22.34 -2.33
N THR A 31 -9.00 22.88 -2.92
CA THR A 31 -10.26 23.15 -2.21
C THR A 31 -11.30 22.03 -2.33
N ARG A 32 -10.97 20.90 -2.97
CA ARG A 32 -11.93 19.84 -3.35
C ARG A 32 -12.65 19.19 -2.16
N PHE A 33 -11.94 18.99 -1.05
CA PHE A 33 -12.41 18.23 0.11
C PHE A 33 -12.46 19.05 1.41
N GLY A 34 -12.16 20.34 1.33
CA GLY A 34 -12.07 21.26 2.44
C GLY A 34 -11.38 22.54 1.97
N ARG A 35 -11.33 23.56 2.82
CA ARG A 35 -10.68 24.83 2.46
C ARG A 35 -9.56 25.11 3.45
N PRO A 36 -8.31 25.33 2.97
CA PRO A 36 -7.24 25.82 3.84
C PRO A 36 -7.60 27.16 4.47
N PRO A 37 -6.93 27.56 5.57
CA PRO A 37 -6.95 28.93 6.05
C PRO A 37 -6.70 29.92 4.89
N GLN A 38 -7.42 31.04 4.87
CA GLN A 38 -7.40 31.94 3.71
C GLN A 38 -5.98 32.39 3.33
N ALA A 39 -5.13 32.71 4.32
CA ALA A 39 -3.74 33.09 4.09
C ALA A 39 -2.91 31.97 3.42
N GLU A 40 -3.16 30.71 3.76
CA GLU A 40 -2.50 29.56 3.12
C GLU A 40 -3.01 29.39 1.68
N LEU A 41 -4.32 29.49 1.48
CA LEU A 41 -4.92 29.42 0.14
C LEU A 41 -4.41 30.53 -0.78
N ASP A 42 -4.29 31.76 -0.28
CA ASP A 42 -3.74 32.91 -1.01
C ASP A 42 -2.27 32.67 -1.39
N ALA A 43 -1.46 32.15 -0.47
CA ALA A 43 -0.07 31.81 -0.75
C ALA A 43 0.07 30.70 -1.80
N LEU A 44 -0.72 29.63 -1.69
CA LEU A 44 -0.73 28.51 -2.65
C LEU A 44 -1.16 28.96 -4.05
N THR A 45 -2.23 29.75 -4.15
CA THR A 45 -2.76 30.24 -5.43
C THR A 45 -1.88 31.31 -6.06
N GLY A 46 -1.26 32.17 -5.26
CA GLY A 46 -0.23 33.12 -5.71
C GLY A 46 0.96 32.40 -6.32
N ALA A 47 1.52 31.40 -5.62
CA ALA A 47 2.64 30.62 -6.14
C ALA A 47 2.32 29.89 -7.45
N ALA A 48 1.10 29.33 -7.59
CA ALA A 48 0.66 28.70 -8.83
C ALA A 48 0.48 29.71 -9.97
N THR A 49 0.02 30.93 -9.67
CA THR A 49 -0.11 32.02 -10.65
C THR A 49 1.27 32.47 -11.15
N ASP A 50 2.23 32.66 -10.24
CA ASP A 50 3.60 33.02 -10.60
C ASP A 50 4.28 31.92 -11.43
N LEU A 51 4.06 30.65 -11.08
CA LEU A 51 4.52 29.52 -11.88
C LEU A 51 3.93 29.55 -13.30
N ALA A 52 2.63 29.79 -13.45
CA ALA A 52 1.98 29.87 -14.76
C ALA A 52 2.56 31.02 -15.61
N ALA A 53 2.85 32.17 -15.02
CA ALA A 53 3.51 33.28 -15.71
C ALA A 53 4.93 32.91 -16.19
N ARG A 54 5.71 32.21 -15.36
CA ARG A 54 7.03 31.68 -15.77
C ARG A 54 6.90 30.65 -16.90
N LEU A 55 5.93 29.74 -16.82
CA LEU A 55 5.66 28.75 -17.87
C LEU A 55 5.33 29.42 -19.20
N ALA A 56 4.47 30.44 -19.20
CA ALA A 56 4.07 31.20 -20.39
C ALA A 56 5.27 31.90 -21.04
N THR A 57 6.07 32.61 -20.25
CA THR A 57 7.23 33.39 -20.71
C THR A 57 8.45 32.54 -21.06
N GLY A 58 8.46 31.26 -20.65
CA GLY A 58 9.63 30.39 -20.79
C GLY A 58 10.73 30.63 -19.75
N ALA A 59 10.45 31.41 -18.72
CA ALA A 59 11.38 31.73 -17.63
C ALA A 59 11.47 30.62 -16.55
N VAL A 60 10.91 29.43 -16.81
CA VAL A 60 10.98 28.30 -15.87
C VAL A 60 12.36 27.66 -15.84
N GLY A 61 12.79 27.23 -14.65
CA GLY A 61 14.05 26.51 -14.42
C GLY A 61 13.85 25.21 -13.64
N GLU A 62 14.93 24.45 -13.45
CA GLU A 62 14.86 23.18 -12.69
C GLU A 62 14.39 23.39 -11.24
N ASP A 63 14.64 24.56 -10.64
CA ASP A 63 14.15 24.93 -9.31
C ASP A 63 12.62 25.04 -9.23
N ASP A 64 11.92 25.18 -10.36
CA ASP A 64 10.46 25.16 -10.42
C ASP A 64 9.87 23.75 -10.34
N LEU A 65 10.67 22.70 -10.54
CA LEU A 65 10.17 21.33 -10.63
C LEU A 65 9.33 20.90 -9.42
N PRO A 66 9.70 21.19 -8.15
CA PRO A 66 8.88 20.81 -7.00
C PRO A 66 7.48 21.44 -7.04
N LEU A 67 7.39 22.73 -7.35
CA LEU A 67 6.12 23.44 -7.42
C LEU A 67 5.32 23.01 -8.65
N LEU A 68 5.97 22.82 -9.80
CA LEU A 68 5.35 22.31 -11.03
C LEU A 68 4.76 20.92 -10.83
N THR A 69 5.49 20.04 -10.12
CA THR A 69 5.04 18.69 -9.79
C THR A 69 3.78 18.73 -8.93
N ARG A 70 3.78 19.52 -7.85
CA ARG A 70 2.60 19.70 -6.98
C ARG A 70 1.43 20.29 -7.78
N ALA A 71 1.68 21.34 -8.56
CA ALA A 71 0.67 22.04 -9.34
C ALA A 71 -0.03 21.10 -10.34
N LEU A 72 0.76 20.36 -11.12
CA LEU A 72 0.22 19.42 -12.11
C LEU A 72 -0.49 18.24 -11.46
N TYR A 73 0.05 17.67 -10.38
CA TYR A 73 -0.61 16.58 -9.68
C TYR A 73 -1.97 17.02 -9.12
N THR A 74 -2.02 18.14 -8.40
CA THR A 74 -3.26 18.68 -7.81
C THR A 74 -4.23 19.22 -8.87
N ALA A 75 -3.75 19.60 -10.06
CA ALA A 75 -4.59 19.90 -11.23
C ALA A 75 -5.05 18.65 -12.01
N ARG A 76 -4.84 17.44 -11.46
CA ARG A 76 -5.14 16.13 -12.08
C ARG A 76 -4.40 15.85 -13.41
N GLN A 77 -3.25 16.47 -13.62
CA GLN A 77 -2.37 16.33 -14.78
C GLN A 77 -1.17 15.39 -14.53
N ALA A 78 -1.29 14.43 -13.60
CA ALA A 78 -0.21 13.51 -13.26
C ALA A 78 0.28 12.64 -14.44
N ASP A 79 -0.55 12.39 -15.47
CA ASP A 79 -0.11 11.68 -16.68
C ASP A 79 0.93 12.46 -17.50
N LEU A 80 0.95 13.80 -17.40
CA LEU A 80 2.01 14.61 -18.02
C LEU A 80 3.33 14.40 -17.28
N LEU A 81 3.30 14.43 -15.95
CA LEU A 81 4.47 14.13 -15.12
C LEU A 81 5.05 12.75 -15.48
N ALA A 82 4.19 11.73 -15.52
CA ALA A 82 4.57 10.37 -15.86
C ALA A 82 5.23 10.26 -17.25
N ARG A 83 4.67 10.93 -18.28
CA ARG A 83 5.20 10.93 -19.64
C ARG A 83 6.60 11.54 -19.76
N HIS A 84 6.91 12.50 -18.89
CA HIS A 84 8.23 13.16 -18.84
C HIS A 84 9.18 12.55 -17.81
N GLY A 85 8.84 11.38 -17.26
CA GLY A 85 9.70 10.68 -16.30
C GLY A 85 9.77 11.36 -14.93
N VAL A 86 8.82 12.23 -14.60
CA VAL A 86 8.75 12.95 -13.32
C VAL A 86 7.90 12.14 -12.33
N PRO A 87 8.47 11.72 -11.18
CA PRO A 87 7.71 11.03 -10.16
C PRO A 87 6.59 11.90 -9.57
N SER A 88 5.46 11.26 -9.27
CA SER A 88 4.34 11.82 -8.52
C SER A 88 3.80 10.73 -7.58
N PRO A 89 2.95 11.08 -6.59
CA PRO A 89 2.24 10.06 -5.84
C PRO A 89 1.47 9.13 -6.79
N ALA A 90 1.46 7.84 -6.48
CA ALA A 90 0.88 6.78 -7.30
C ALA A 90 -0.66 6.68 -7.19
N TYR A 91 -1.30 7.53 -6.37
CA TYR A 91 -2.74 7.56 -6.12
C TYR A 91 -3.27 8.98 -6.28
N ASP A 92 -4.25 9.21 -7.15
CA ASP A 92 -4.93 10.50 -7.33
C ASP A 92 -5.99 10.69 -6.24
N VAL A 93 -5.64 11.48 -5.21
CA VAL A 93 -6.55 11.79 -4.09
C VAL A 93 -7.85 12.47 -4.53
N LEU A 94 -7.84 13.19 -5.66
CA LEU A 94 -9.00 13.92 -6.19
C LEU A 94 -9.88 13.04 -7.07
N GLY A 95 -9.36 11.90 -7.52
CA GLY A 95 -10.07 10.90 -8.31
C GLY A 95 -10.90 9.94 -7.46
N SER A 96 -11.77 9.19 -8.13
CA SER A 96 -12.53 8.13 -7.46
C SER A 96 -11.63 6.93 -7.15
N PHE A 97 -12.05 6.07 -6.22
CA PHE A 97 -11.36 4.81 -5.95
C PHE A 97 -11.29 3.93 -7.21
N ARG A 98 -12.37 3.87 -8.02
CA ARG A 98 -12.42 3.08 -9.25
C ARG A 98 -11.48 3.61 -10.33
N GLU A 99 -11.43 4.93 -10.51
CA GLU A 99 -10.46 5.56 -11.41
C GLU A 99 -9.02 5.19 -11.03
N ASN A 100 -8.71 5.19 -9.73
CA ASN A 100 -7.41 4.80 -9.24
C ASN A 100 -7.09 3.32 -9.48
N LEU A 101 -8.07 2.42 -9.49
CA LEU A 101 -7.84 1.01 -9.84
C LEU A 101 -7.51 0.81 -11.32
N GLU A 102 -8.16 1.57 -12.19
CA GLU A 102 -8.05 1.38 -13.65
C GLU A 102 -6.85 2.16 -14.25
N ARG A 103 -6.32 3.16 -13.54
CA ARG A 103 -5.27 4.07 -14.04
C ARG A 103 -4.02 4.06 -13.15
N PRO A 104 -3.04 3.17 -13.43
CA PRO A 104 -1.75 3.21 -12.76
C PRO A 104 -0.97 4.50 -13.03
N LEU A 105 -0.71 5.29 -11.99
CA LEU A 105 0.02 6.56 -12.07
C LEU A 105 1.53 6.39 -11.90
N GLY A 106 2.28 7.39 -12.36
CA GLY A 106 3.74 7.47 -12.23
C GLY A 106 4.49 7.12 -13.52
N PRO A 107 5.80 7.44 -13.59
CA PRO A 107 6.63 7.25 -14.78
C PRO A 107 6.90 5.78 -15.09
N ARG A 108 6.79 5.39 -16.36
CA ARG A 108 7.08 4.01 -16.80
C ARG A 108 8.58 3.83 -16.99
N LEU A 109 9.10 2.72 -16.48
CA LEU A 109 10.47 2.33 -16.78
C LEU A 109 10.57 1.79 -18.22
N PRO A 110 11.65 2.08 -18.95
CA PRO A 110 11.86 1.55 -20.29
C PRO A 110 12.10 0.03 -20.27
N GLU A 111 12.75 -0.46 -19.21
CA GLU A 111 13.05 -1.86 -18.98
C GLU A 111 12.79 -2.19 -17.51
N ARG A 112 12.39 -3.44 -17.26
CA ARG A 112 12.13 -3.93 -15.91
C ARG A 112 13.45 -4.10 -15.15
N PRO A 113 13.59 -3.53 -13.93
CA PRO A 113 14.74 -3.78 -13.07
C PRO A 113 14.81 -5.25 -12.64
N THR A 114 15.99 -5.86 -12.71
CA THR A 114 16.24 -7.24 -12.26
C THR A 114 17.53 -7.32 -11.46
N ALA A 115 17.63 -8.31 -10.56
CA ALA A 115 18.86 -8.62 -9.83
C ALA A 115 19.71 -9.65 -10.60
N GLY A 116 19.71 -9.59 -11.94
CA GLY A 116 20.33 -10.61 -12.79
C GLY A 116 19.69 -11.99 -12.60
N GLY A 117 20.50 -13.05 -12.56
CA GLY A 117 20.04 -14.44 -12.33
C GLY A 117 19.77 -14.80 -10.87
N ARG A 118 19.91 -13.85 -9.93
CA ARG A 118 19.74 -14.11 -8.50
C ARG A 118 18.25 -14.21 -8.15
N ARG A 119 17.91 -15.22 -7.35
CA ARG A 119 16.57 -15.45 -6.82
C ARG A 119 16.58 -15.59 -5.31
N TRP A 120 15.42 -15.43 -4.67
CA TRP A 120 15.25 -15.64 -3.24
C TRP A 120 14.17 -16.69 -2.97
N PRO A 121 14.43 -17.68 -2.11
CA PRO A 121 13.40 -18.61 -1.66
C PRO A 121 12.28 -17.87 -0.93
N LEU A 122 11.03 -18.17 -1.29
CA LEU A 122 9.85 -17.61 -0.66
C LEU A 122 8.63 -18.53 -0.92
N LEU A 123 7.95 -18.92 0.16
CA LEU A 123 6.69 -19.68 0.20
C LEU A 123 6.76 -20.95 -0.66
N GLY A 124 7.85 -21.71 -0.48
CA GLY A 124 8.11 -22.96 -1.21
C GLY A 124 8.53 -22.77 -2.67
N ARG A 125 8.87 -21.55 -3.09
CA ARG A 125 9.22 -21.17 -4.47
C ARG A 125 10.45 -20.27 -4.46
N THR A 126 10.81 -19.74 -5.62
CA THR A 126 11.80 -18.68 -5.75
C THR A 126 11.17 -17.45 -6.40
N VAL A 127 11.56 -16.26 -5.97
CA VAL A 127 11.18 -14.97 -6.58
C VAL A 127 12.42 -14.20 -7.02
N GLY A 128 12.26 -13.16 -7.84
CA GLY A 128 13.31 -12.17 -8.09
C GLY A 128 13.69 -11.39 -6.82
N PHE A 129 14.25 -10.19 -6.95
CA PHE A 129 14.57 -9.36 -5.77
C PHE A 129 13.36 -9.26 -4.82
N PRO A 130 13.47 -9.60 -3.52
CA PRO A 130 12.33 -9.95 -2.66
C PRO A 130 11.61 -8.72 -2.09
N ILE A 131 11.44 -7.69 -2.93
CA ILE A 131 10.65 -6.50 -2.66
C ILE A 131 9.25 -6.63 -3.27
N GLY A 132 8.27 -6.11 -2.54
CA GLY A 132 6.87 -6.28 -2.89
C GLY A 132 5.98 -5.08 -2.61
N VAL A 133 4.76 -5.15 -3.13
CA VAL A 133 3.67 -4.22 -2.77
C VAL A 133 2.62 -5.05 -2.03
N PRO A 134 2.28 -4.70 -0.77
CA PRO A 134 1.32 -5.47 0.01
C PRO A 134 -0.10 -5.21 -0.50
N SER A 135 -1.09 -5.92 0.05
CA SER A 135 -2.49 -5.69 -0.27
C SER A 135 -2.86 -4.23 -0.01
N CYS A 136 -3.05 -3.47 -1.09
CA CYS A 136 -3.48 -2.08 -1.11
C CYS A 136 -4.03 -1.73 -2.51
N VAL A 137 -4.48 -0.49 -2.71
CA VAL A 137 -5.06 -0.05 -3.99
C VAL A 137 -4.12 -0.21 -5.19
N LEU A 138 -2.80 -0.14 -4.97
CA LEU A 138 -1.78 -0.26 -6.02
C LEU A 138 -1.62 -1.70 -6.54
N ASN A 139 -2.39 -2.68 -6.04
CA ASN A 139 -2.54 -4.03 -6.59
C ASN A 139 -4.03 -4.41 -6.70
N GLY A 140 -4.93 -3.42 -6.80
CA GLY A 140 -6.37 -3.67 -6.84
C GLY A 140 -6.93 -3.99 -8.22
N SER A 141 -6.07 -4.08 -9.24
CA SER A 141 -6.45 -4.50 -10.58
C SER A 141 -5.28 -5.16 -11.33
N ALA A 142 -5.59 -5.89 -12.39
CA ALA A 142 -4.62 -6.44 -13.32
C ALA A 142 -3.78 -5.34 -14.01
N ALA A 143 -4.32 -4.12 -14.17
CA ALA A 143 -3.56 -2.99 -14.71
C ALA A 143 -2.42 -2.59 -13.76
N TRP A 144 -2.72 -2.53 -12.47
CA TRP A 144 -1.74 -2.26 -11.42
C TRP A 144 -0.74 -3.40 -11.24
N VAL A 145 -1.18 -4.66 -11.27
CA VAL A 145 -0.27 -5.82 -11.19
C VAL A 145 0.71 -5.79 -12.36
N ARG A 146 0.26 -5.64 -13.61
CA ARG A 146 1.15 -5.47 -14.77
C ARG A 146 2.13 -4.32 -14.60
N ARG A 147 1.63 -3.20 -14.05
CA ARG A 147 2.47 -2.03 -13.83
C ARG A 147 3.57 -2.31 -12.83
N ASN A 148 3.25 -2.89 -11.68
CA ASN A 148 4.23 -3.20 -10.64
C ASN A 148 5.23 -4.27 -11.10
N VAL A 149 4.79 -5.28 -11.84
CA VAL A 149 5.71 -6.24 -12.49
C VAL A 149 6.73 -5.50 -13.34
N ALA A 150 6.28 -4.63 -14.25
CA ALA A 150 7.16 -3.86 -15.14
C ALA A 150 8.11 -2.92 -14.38
N ASP A 151 7.69 -2.40 -13.22
CA ASP A 151 8.51 -1.51 -12.40
C ASP A 151 9.47 -2.26 -11.46
N GLY A 152 9.52 -3.60 -11.52
CA GLY A 152 10.51 -4.43 -10.81
C GLY A 152 10.06 -5.00 -9.46
N TRP A 153 8.77 -4.85 -9.12
CA TRP A 153 8.20 -5.43 -7.90
C TRP A 153 7.93 -6.93 -8.09
N ASN A 154 8.40 -7.77 -7.16
CA ASN A 154 8.33 -9.22 -7.31
C ASN A 154 7.39 -9.93 -6.34
N VAL A 155 7.13 -9.36 -5.16
CA VAL A 155 6.24 -9.96 -4.15
C VAL A 155 4.94 -9.14 -4.04
N LEU A 156 4.00 -9.42 -4.92
CA LEU A 156 2.75 -8.66 -5.03
C LEU A 156 1.65 -9.33 -4.23
N THR A 157 0.79 -8.55 -3.59
CA THR A 157 -0.45 -9.05 -3.00
C THR A 157 -1.63 -8.33 -3.63
N TYR A 158 -2.45 -9.06 -4.39
CA TYR A 158 -3.71 -8.59 -4.94
C TYR A 158 -4.60 -8.08 -3.80
N LYS A 159 -5.19 -6.90 -4.00
CA LYS A 159 -5.95 -6.18 -2.97
C LYS A 159 -7.01 -7.07 -2.33
N THR A 160 -7.18 -6.95 -1.02
CA THR A 160 -8.07 -7.80 -0.21
C THR A 160 -9.48 -7.86 -0.77
N VAL A 161 -9.94 -9.01 -1.25
CA VAL A 161 -11.30 -9.21 -1.75
C VAL A 161 -12.23 -9.78 -0.67
N ARG A 162 -13.54 -9.60 -0.86
CA ARG A 162 -14.59 -10.14 0.01
C ARG A 162 -15.50 -11.07 -0.80
N GLY A 163 -16.29 -11.89 -0.11
CA GLY A 163 -17.27 -12.78 -0.73
C GLY A 163 -18.52 -12.09 -1.32
N ARG A 164 -18.55 -10.75 -1.34
CA ARG A 164 -19.62 -9.89 -1.89
C ARG A 164 -19.07 -8.50 -2.18
N ALA A 165 -19.81 -7.69 -2.96
CA ALA A 165 -19.44 -6.28 -3.12
C ALA A 165 -19.46 -5.49 -1.80
N HIS A 166 -18.50 -4.58 -1.69
CA HIS A 166 -18.39 -3.60 -0.62
C HIS A 166 -17.84 -2.30 -1.20
N PRO A 167 -18.60 -1.19 -1.17
CA PRO A 167 -18.16 0.07 -1.75
C PRO A 167 -17.01 0.69 -0.96
N PRO A 168 -16.21 1.58 -1.57
CA PRO A 168 -15.25 2.39 -0.83
C PRO A 168 -15.97 3.35 0.11
N ASN A 169 -15.33 3.64 1.23
CA ASN A 169 -15.71 4.76 2.08
C ASN A 169 -15.76 6.07 1.26
N GLU A 170 -16.48 7.08 1.74
CA GLU A 170 -16.56 8.38 1.06
C GLU A 170 -15.18 9.05 0.91
N ALA A 171 -14.89 9.67 -0.23
CA ALA A 171 -13.64 10.38 -0.45
C ALA A 171 -13.52 11.67 0.40
N PRO A 172 -12.31 12.11 0.78
CA PRO A 172 -11.03 11.46 0.51
C PRO A 172 -10.88 10.16 1.33
N ASN A 173 -10.13 9.20 0.78
CA ASN A 173 -9.85 7.93 1.44
C ASN A 173 -8.41 7.79 1.91
N TRP A 174 -7.54 8.69 1.46
CA TRP A 174 -6.11 8.66 1.71
C TRP A 174 -5.59 10.09 1.67
N THR A 175 -4.63 10.42 2.55
CA THR A 175 -3.81 11.63 2.45
C THR A 175 -2.46 11.38 3.11
N VAL A 176 -1.48 12.23 2.80
CA VAL A 176 -0.19 12.24 3.50
C VAL A 176 -0.34 12.83 4.90
N ALA A 177 0.56 12.48 5.80
CA ALA A 177 0.64 13.02 7.16
C ALA A 177 2.01 13.69 7.36
N PRO A 178 2.20 14.93 6.86
CA PRO A 178 3.52 15.54 6.75
C PRO A 178 4.18 15.82 8.11
N GLY A 179 3.39 15.95 9.18
CA GLY A 179 3.91 16.15 10.55
C GLY A 179 4.55 14.91 11.19
N LEU A 180 4.39 13.72 10.59
CA LEU A 180 4.94 12.46 11.12
C LEU A 180 6.10 11.96 10.27
N THR A 181 7.28 12.52 10.50
CA THR A 181 8.51 12.25 9.71
C THR A 181 9.46 11.24 10.37
N ALA A 182 9.07 10.66 11.51
CA ALA A 182 9.88 9.70 12.26
C ALA A 182 9.01 8.56 12.81
N SER A 183 9.64 7.44 13.13
CA SER A 183 8.94 6.30 13.72
C SER A 183 8.41 6.62 15.11
N LEU A 184 7.16 6.21 15.36
CA LEU A 184 6.57 6.14 16.69
C LEU A 184 7.11 4.91 17.45
N PRO A 185 6.95 4.87 18.79
CA PRO A 185 7.21 3.66 19.56
C PRO A 185 6.41 2.46 19.02
N PRO A 186 6.95 1.23 19.07
CA PRO A 186 6.25 0.03 18.59
C PRO A 186 4.83 -0.09 19.16
N GLY A 187 3.86 -0.27 18.26
CA GLY A 187 2.44 -0.42 18.60
C GLY A 187 1.68 0.87 18.91
N ALA A 188 2.36 2.01 19.00
CA ALA A 188 1.71 3.28 19.34
C ALA A 188 0.95 3.88 18.15
N GLY A 189 -0.35 4.15 18.36
CA GLY A 189 -1.10 5.10 17.52
C GLY A 189 -0.74 6.55 17.81
N ALA A 190 -1.34 7.47 17.07
CA ALA A 190 -1.13 8.91 17.26
C ALA A 190 -2.43 9.71 17.07
N ASP A 191 -2.43 10.94 17.57
CA ASP A 191 -3.34 12.00 17.13
C ASP A 191 -2.67 12.73 15.96
N VAL A 192 -3.16 12.49 14.75
CA VAL A 192 -2.55 12.95 13.49
C VAL A 192 -3.32 14.14 12.95
N VAL A 193 -2.60 15.23 12.67
CA VAL A 193 -3.11 16.31 11.83
C VAL A 193 -2.74 16.02 10.38
N ALA A 194 -3.74 15.87 9.53
CA ALA A 194 -3.57 15.62 8.10
C ALA A 194 -4.70 16.28 7.31
N ASP A 195 -4.36 17.28 6.52
CA ASP A 195 -5.30 17.97 5.65
C ASP A 195 -5.36 17.30 4.27
N PRO A 196 -6.53 17.26 3.60
CA PRO A 196 -6.63 16.66 2.26
C PRO A 196 -5.79 17.32 1.17
N TRP A 197 -5.30 18.55 1.40
CA TRP A 197 -4.43 19.31 0.49
C TRP A 197 -2.95 19.29 0.90
N ASP A 198 -2.60 18.52 1.94
CA ASP A 198 -1.22 18.33 2.35
C ASP A 198 -0.36 17.74 1.23
N TRP A 199 0.92 18.08 1.26
CA TRP A 199 1.88 17.67 0.25
C TRP A 199 3.18 17.19 0.87
N VAL A 200 3.65 16.05 0.40
CA VAL A 200 5.00 15.55 0.65
C VAL A 200 5.68 15.36 -0.71
N PRO A 201 6.92 15.82 -0.90
CA PRO A 201 7.65 15.57 -2.13
C PRO A 201 7.68 14.07 -2.50
N PRO A 202 7.40 13.71 -3.76
CA PRO A 202 7.56 12.33 -4.24
C PRO A 202 8.98 11.81 -3.94
N GLY A 203 9.11 10.55 -3.57
CA GLY A 203 10.42 9.99 -3.21
C GLY A 203 10.87 10.22 -1.77
N SER A 204 10.14 11.02 -0.97
CA SER A 204 10.56 11.34 0.40
C SER A 204 10.67 10.09 1.28
N PRO A 205 11.84 9.78 1.86
CA PRO A 205 12.01 8.66 2.78
C PRO A 205 11.26 8.87 4.10
N ALA A 206 10.93 10.12 4.43
CA ALA A 206 10.22 10.51 5.65
C ALA A 206 8.70 10.51 5.50
N VAL A 207 8.16 9.94 4.42
CA VAL A 207 6.70 9.96 4.17
C VAL A 207 5.94 9.11 5.19
N SER A 208 4.90 9.71 5.76
CA SER A 208 3.81 9.02 6.42
C SER A 208 2.50 9.34 5.71
N SER A 209 1.54 8.42 5.80
CA SER A 209 0.21 8.59 5.21
C SER A 209 -0.85 7.95 6.08
N VAL A 210 -2.08 8.44 5.94
CA VAL A 210 -3.26 7.94 6.64
C VAL A 210 -4.30 7.50 5.61
N ASN A 211 -5.02 6.42 5.90
CA ASN A 211 -6.04 5.92 4.98
C ASN A 211 -7.28 5.34 5.69
N SER A 212 -8.41 5.46 5.02
CA SER A 212 -9.71 4.94 5.46
C SER A 212 -10.52 4.52 4.22
N PHE A 213 -10.05 3.48 3.53
CA PHE A 213 -10.69 2.96 2.30
C PHE A 213 -11.93 2.10 2.57
N GLY A 214 -11.97 1.35 3.68
CA GLY A 214 -13.07 0.42 3.99
C GLY A 214 -12.93 -0.98 3.35
N VAL A 215 -11.76 -1.35 2.84
CA VAL A 215 -11.52 -2.62 2.12
C VAL A 215 -12.56 -2.85 0.98
N PRO A 216 -12.67 -1.91 0.02
CA PRO A 216 -13.71 -1.93 -1.03
C PRO A 216 -13.57 -3.05 -2.05
N SER A 217 -14.50 -3.99 -2.10
CA SER A 217 -14.45 -5.13 -3.01
C SER A 217 -15.51 -4.98 -4.11
N PRO A 218 -15.18 -5.19 -5.39
CA PRO A 218 -16.19 -5.50 -6.41
C PRO A 218 -16.95 -6.79 -6.08
N GLU A 219 -17.96 -7.13 -6.87
CA GLU A 219 -18.59 -8.45 -6.78
C GLU A 219 -17.58 -9.57 -7.13
N PRO A 220 -17.74 -10.79 -6.57
CA PRO A 220 -16.92 -11.96 -6.89
C PRO A 220 -16.68 -12.17 -8.38
N GLU A 221 -17.73 -12.09 -9.20
CA GLU A 221 -17.59 -12.26 -10.65
C GLU A 221 -16.64 -11.23 -11.28
N GLU A 222 -16.71 -9.96 -10.86
CA GLU A 222 -15.84 -8.89 -11.37
C GLU A 222 -14.39 -9.06 -10.92
N TRP A 223 -14.16 -9.29 -9.61
CA TRP A 223 -12.79 -9.39 -9.12
C TRP A 223 -12.12 -10.71 -9.45
N MET A 224 -12.84 -11.83 -9.57
CA MET A 224 -12.27 -13.12 -10.01
C MET A 224 -11.82 -13.04 -11.47
N ALA A 225 -12.63 -12.43 -12.34
CA ALA A 225 -12.26 -12.23 -13.74
C ALA A 225 -11.03 -11.31 -13.89
N ASP A 226 -10.92 -10.28 -13.04
CA ASP A 226 -9.73 -9.42 -13.02
C ASP A 226 -8.50 -10.11 -12.43
N LEU A 227 -8.67 -10.86 -11.33
CA LEU A 227 -7.61 -11.65 -10.73
C LEU A 227 -7.02 -12.66 -11.74
N ALA A 228 -7.84 -13.34 -12.53
CA ALA A 228 -7.33 -14.24 -13.58
C ALA A 228 -6.43 -13.51 -14.59
N ARG A 229 -6.77 -12.26 -14.96
CA ARG A 229 -5.92 -11.42 -15.81
C ARG A 229 -4.66 -10.93 -15.11
N ALA A 230 -4.70 -10.76 -13.78
CA ALA A 230 -3.55 -10.38 -12.96
C ALA A 230 -2.58 -11.56 -12.76
N VAL A 231 -3.09 -12.77 -12.56
CA VAL A 231 -2.30 -14.02 -12.52
C VAL A 231 -1.61 -14.25 -13.86
N ALA A 232 -2.28 -14.01 -14.98
CA ALA A 232 -1.66 -14.11 -16.30
C ALA A 232 -0.59 -13.04 -16.59
N ALA A 233 -0.47 -12.02 -15.73
CA ALA A 233 0.50 -10.93 -15.89
C ALA A 233 1.82 -11.15 -15.15
N VAL A 234 1.89 -12.12 -14.24
CA VAL A 234 3.11 -12.42 -13.47
C VAL A 234 3.93 -13.52 -14.13
N GLY A 235 5.26 -13.37 -14.10
CA GLY A 235 6.22 -14.35 -14.61
C GLY A 235 6.81 -15.24 -13.51
N ASP A 236 7.89 -15.93 -13.85
CA ASP A 236 8.64 -16.83 -12.95
C ASP A 236 9.36 -16.08 -11.82
N GLU A 237 9.68 -14.80 -12.01
CA GLU A 237 10.30 -13.97 -10.98
C GLU A 237 9.30 -13.44 -9.94
N GLN A 238 8.00 -13.51 -10.24
CA GLN A 238 6.97 -12.88 -9.44
C GLN A 238 6.15 -13.88 -8.66
N LEU A 239 5.73 -13.45 -7.47
CA LEU A 239 4.71 -14.09 -6.69
C LEU A 239 3.54 -13.13 -6.51
N LEU A 240 2.34 -13.55 -6.93
CA LEU A 240 1.09 -12.85 -6.65
C LEU A 240 0.31 -13.61 -5.58
N LEU A 241 0.33 -13.09 -4.35
CA LEU A 241 -0.58 -13.50 -3.29
C LEU A 241 -1.96 -12.87 -3.54
N VAL A 242 -3.03 -13.49 -3.04
CA VAL A 242 -4.37 -12.92 -3.06
C VAL A 242 -4.87 -12.73 -1.65
N SER A 243 -5.05 -11.48 -1.24
CA SER A 243 -5.58 -11.17 0.08
C SER A 243 -7.09 -11.36 0.10
N VAL A 244 -7.62 -12.00 1.14
CA VAL A 244 -9.06 -12.21 1.34
C VAL A 244 -9.48 -11.80 2.74
N MET A 245 -10.73 -11.39 2.89
CA MET A 245 -11.35 -11.11 4.19
C MET A 245 -12.77 -11.66 4.21
N GLY A 246 -13.05 -12.47 5.22
CA GLY A 246 -14.40 -12.91 5.52
C GLY A 246 -15.19 -11.83 6.26
N GLU A 247 -16.51 -11.88 6.12
CA GLU A 247 -17.44 -11.00 6.79
C GLU A 247 -18.50 -11.81 7.56
N ASP A 248 -19.13 -11.16 8.52
CA ASP A 248 -20.38 -11.62 9.15
C ASP A 248 -21.45 -10.54 8.93
N PRO A 249 -22.12 -10.53 7.76
CA PRO A 249 -23.09 -9.49 7.39
C PRO A 249 -24.29 -9.40 8.31
N GLU A 250 -24.75 -10.56 8.79
CA GLU A 250 -25.94 -10.69 9.62
C GLU A 250 -25.64 -10.34 11.08
N GLY A 251 -24.34 -10.26 11.43
CA GLY A 251 -23.90 -9.85 12.75
C GLY A 251 -24.34 -10.84 13.82
N ALA A 252 -24.55 -12.10 13.44
CA ALA A 252 -24.90 -13.17 14.36
C ALA A 252 -23.80 -13.37 15.42
N GLY A 253 -22.58 -12.89 15.15
CA GLY A 253 -21.45 -12.98 16.07
C GLY A 253 -20.92 -14.40 16.16
N GLU A 254 -21.34 -15.28 15.25
CA GLU A 254 -20.96 -16.67 15.24
C GLU A 254 -19.60 -16.82 14.59
N ALA A 255 -18.58 -17.12 15.40
CA ALA A 255 -17.22 -17.37 14.93
C ALA A 255 -17.17 -18.41 13.78
N ALA A 256 -18.08 -19.39 13.80
CA ALA A 256 -18.22 -20.39 12.75
C ALA A 256 -18.68 -19.80 11.41
N ALA A 257 -19.62 -18.85 11.42
CA ALA A 257 -20.11 -18.20 10.20
C ALA A 257 -19.00 -17.34 9.58
N LEU A 258 -18.28 -16.57 10.39
CA LEU A 258 -17.12 -15.79 9.93
C LEU A 258 -16.04 -16.70 9.34
N ALA A 259 -15.70 -17.81 10.01
CA ALA A 259 -14.73 -18.77 9.52
C ALA A 259 -15.15 -19.42 8.19
N ALA A 260 -16.43 -19.77 8.05
CA ALA A 260 -17.00 -20.28 6.81
C ALA A 260 -16.95 -19.24 5.68
N ASP A 261 -17.15 -17.95 5.99
CA ASP A 261 -17.06 -16.85 5.04
C ASP A 261 -15.64 -16.61 4.54
N PHE A 262 -14.66 -16.62 5.45
CA PHE A 262 -13.24 -16.62 5.11
C PHE A 262 -12.89 -17.79 4.19
N ALA A 263 -13.29 -19.01 4.56
CA ALA A 263 -13.01 -20.21 3.78
C ALA A 263 -13.65 -20.17 2.39
N ARG A 264 -14.90 -19.70 2.29
CA ARG A 264 -15.58 -19.52 1.00
C ARG A 264 -14.85 -18.51 0.12
N THR A 265 -14.48 -17.35 0.68
CA THR A 265 -13.77 -16.30 -0.07
C THR A 265 -12.38 -16.75 -0.51
N ALA A 266 -11.66 -17.51 0.33
CA ALA A 266 -10.38 -18.11 -0.01
C ALA A 266 -10.50 -19.10 -1.18
N ARG A 267 -11.54 -19.96 -1.18
CA ARG A 267 -11.81 -20.87 -2.32
C ARG A 267 -12.13 -20.13 -3.61
N LEU A 268 -12.90 -19.03 -3.56
CA LEU A 268 -13.13 -18.21 -4.75
C LEU A 268 -11.80 -17.64 -5.32
N ALA A 269 -10.86 -17.27 -4.45
CA ALA A 269 -9.54 -16.83 -4.90
C ALA A 269 -8.75 -17.98 -5.54
N GLU A 270 -8.75 -19.17 -4.94
CA GLU A 270 -8.12 -20.39 -5.49
C GLU A 270 -8.72 -20.79 -6.85
N GLU A 271 -10.05 -20.77 -6.98
CA GLU A 271 -10.79 -21.01 -8.22
C GLU A 271 -10.42 -20.01 -9.33
N ALA A 272 -10.11 -18.76 -8.95
CA ALA A 272 -9.65 -17.72 -9.86
C ALA A 272 -8.14 -17.79 -10.18
N GLY A 273 -7.42 -18.80 -9.67
CA GLY A 273 -6.03 -19.08 -9.99
C GLY A 273 -5.01 -18.60 -8.94
N ALA A 274 -5.45 -18.21 -7.73
CA ALA A 274 -4.54 -17.87 -6.65
C ALA A 274 -3.72 -19.10 -6.22
N THR A 275 -2.39 -19.01 -6.28
CA THR A 275 -1.50 -20.06 -5.77
C THR A 275 -1.07 -19.85 -4.32
N VAL A 276 -1.28 -18.63 -3.82
CA VAL A 276 -1.07 -18.26 -2.41
C VAL A 276 -2.21 -17.33 -2.00
N VAL A 277 -2.87 -17.66 -0.89
CA VAL A 277 -3.92 -16.85 -0.28
C VAL A 277 -3.39 -16.21 1.00
N GLU A 278 -3.57 -14.89 1.13
CA GLU A 278 -3.30 -14.15 2.35
C GLU A 278 -4.61 -13.89 3.10
N LEU A 279 -4.72 -14.32 4.35
CA LEU A 279 -5.86 -14.00 5.21
C LEU A 279 -5.60 -12.66 5.88
N ASN A 280 -6.42 -11.66 5.54
CA ASN A 280 -6.40 -10.38 6.22
C ASN A 280 -7.15 -10.50 7.56
N LEU A 281 -6.39 -10.80 8.61
CA LEU A 281 -6.89 -11.01 9.98
C LEU A 281 -6.78 -9.72 10.82
N SER A 282 -6.36 -8.63 10.20
CA SER A 282 -5.88 -7.40 10.84
C SER A 282 -6.77 -6.18 10.58
N CYS A 283 -7.60 -6.22 9.54
CA CYS A 283 -8.65 -5.24 9.34
C CYS A 283 -9.87 -5.54 10.25
N PRO A 284 -10.62 -4.51 10.66
CA PRO A 284 -11.86 -4.71 11.39
C PRO A 284 -12.90 -5.37 10.45
N ASN A 285 -13.39 -6.55 10.81
CA ASN A 285 -14.27 -7.34 9.94
C ASN A 285 -15.68 -6.71 9.73
N THR A 286 -16.07 -5.71 10.53
CA THR A 286 -17.32 -4.94 10.36
C THR A 286 -17.18 -3.56 11.02
N LEU A 287 -17.73 -2.51 10.40
CA LEU A 287 -18.02 -1.25 11.10
C LEU A 287 -19.01 -1.55 12.22
N ASP A 288 -18.69 -1.17 13.45
CA ASP A 288 -19.63 -1.28 14.57
C ASP A 288 -20.62 -0.11 14.49
N ARG A 289 -21.91 -0.36 14.78
CA ARG A 289 -22.95 0.68 14.83
C ARG A 289 -22.87 1.53 16.11
N SER A 290 -21.87 1.32 16.96
CA SER A 290 -21.60 2.11 18.17
C SER A 290 -20.84 3.40 17.86
N ALA A 291 -20.90 4.38 18.78
CA ALA A 291 -20.37 5.73 18.61
C ALA A 291 -18.85 5.85 18.36
N ALA A 292 -18.08 4.75 18.51
CA ALA A 292 -16.65 4.69 18.17
C ALA A 292 -16.35 3.91 16.87
N GLY A 293 -17.33 3.20 16.30
CA GLY A 293 -17.39 2.82 14.88
C GLY A 293 -16.54 1.66 14.33
N VAL A 294 -15.63 1.03 15.09
CA VAL A 294 -14.69 0.02 14.55
C VAL A 294 -14.51 -1.18 15.49
N LYS A 295 -14.83 -2.42 15.05
CA LYS A 295 -14.51 -3.65 15.81
C LYS A 295 -13.00 -3.87 15.93
N PRO A 296 -12.49 -4.48 17.02
CA PRO A 296 -11.09 -4.86 17.11
C PRO A 296 -10.70 -5.82 15.96
N PRO A 297 -9.44 -5.76 15.47
CA PRO A 297 -8.89 -6.75 14.56
C PRO A 297 -9.05 -8.19 15.08
N LEU A 298 -9.39 -9.14 14.20
CA LEU A 298 -9.54 -10.55 14.55
C LEU A 298 -8.29 -11.13 15.22
N CYS A 299 -7.10 -10.72 14.74
CA CYS A 299 -5.81 -11.16 15.27
C CYS A 299 -5.54 -10.79 16.74
N LEU A 300 -6.39 -9.97 17.39
CA LEU A 300 -6.31 -9.72 18.83
C LEU A 300 -6.91 -10.87 19.66
N ASP A 301 -7.74 -11.71 19.05
CA ASP A 301 -8.29 -12.94 19.64
C ASP A 301 -7.60 -14.15 19.03
N ALA A 302 -6.74 -14.81 19.81
CA ALA A 302 -5.94 -15.93 19.31
C ALA A 302 -6.79 -17.16 18.98
N ASP A 303 -7.85 -17.44 19.75
CA ASP A 303 -8.70 -18.60 19.52
C ASP A 303 -9.53 -18.43 18.25
N ALA A 304 -10.15 -17.25 18.10
CA ALA A 304 -10.92 -16.94 16.89
C ALA A 304 -10.02 -16.92 15.65
N THR A 305 -8.80 -16.38 15.76
CA THR A 305 -7.83 -16.36 14.66
C THR A 305 -7.44 -17.77 14.22
N VAL A 306 -7.07 -18.63 15.17
CA VAL A 306 -6.71 -20.02 14.88
C VAL A 306 -7.89 -20.76 14.25
N ALA A 307 -9.10 -20.61 14.79
CA ALA A 307 -10.30 -21.26 14.24
C ALA A 307 -10.57 -20.86 12.77
N VAL A 308 -10.40 -19.58 12.43
CA VAL A 308 -10.54 -19.10 11.04
C VAL A 308 -9.46 -19.71 10.14
N VAL A 309 -8.20 -19.70 10.58
CA VAL A 309 -7.08 -20.24 9.78
C VAL A 309 -7.24 -21.75 9.57
N GLU A 310 -7.62 -22.50 10.60
CA GLU A 310 -7.93 -23.95 10.50
C GLU A 310 -9.11 -24.24 9.57
N ALA A 311 -10.16 -23.42 9.61
CA ALA A 311 -11.31 -23.58 8.73
C ALA A 311 -10.93 -23.33 7.26
N VAL A 312 -10.13 -22.31 6.98
CA VAL A 312 -9.64 -22.02 5.63
C VAL A 312 -8.69 -23.12 5.16
N ARG A 313 -7.70 -23.51 5.96
CA ARG A 313 -6.69 -24.50 5.59
C ARG A 313 -7.33 -25.84 5.20
N ARG A 314 -8.40 -26.25 5.87
CA ARG A 314 -9.18 -27.47 5.55
C ARG A 314 -9.95 -27.41 4.23
N GLN A 315 -10.12 -26.23 3.64
CA GLN A 315 -10.95 -26.01 2.46
C GLN A 315 -10.15 -25.68 1.19
N LEU A 316 -8.85 -25.36 1.34
CA LEU A 316 -7.93 -25.10 0.23
C LEU A 316 -7.14 -26.36 -0.13
N ASP A 317 -6.72 -26.49 -1.38
CA ASP A 317 -5.78 -27.53 -1.84
C ASP A 317 -4.45 -27.43 -1.07
N ASP A 318 -3.87 -28.56 -0.67
CA ASP A 318 -2.63 -28.60 0.12
C ASP A 318 -1.45 -27.88 -0.57
N ARG A 319 -1.49 -27.68 -1.89
CA ARG A 319 -0.47 -26.95 -2.66
C ARG A 319 -0.68 -25.44 -2.68
N THR A 320 -1.86 -24.97 -2.27
CA THR A 320 -2.16 -23.54 -2.16
C THR A 320 -1.53 -23.00 -0.89
N GLY A 321 -0.57 -22.08 -1.04
CA GLY A 321 0.11 -21.47 0.08
C GLY A 321 -0.86 -20.60 0.90
N LEU A 322 -0.69 -20.58 2.22
CA LEU A 322 -1.52 -19.80 3.13
C LEU A 322 -0.67 -18.83 3.96
N VAL A 323 -1.01 -17.55 3.94
CA VAL A 323 -0.32 -16.50 4.70
C VAL A 323 -1.28 -15.83 5.68
N ALA A 324 -0.89 -15.70 6.94
CA ALA A 324 -1.66 -14.96 7.95
C ALA A 324 -1.16 -13.51 8.06
N LYS A 325 -1.99 -12.52 7.71
CA LYS A 325 -1.63 -11.09 7.84
C LYS A 325 -2.16 -10.47 9.11
N LEU A 326 -1.26 -10.04 9.98
CA LEU A 326 -1.56 -9.59 11.34
C LEU A 326 -1.34 -8.07 11.52
N SER A 327 -2.03 -7.50 12.50
CA SER A 327 -1.73 -6.18 13.04
C SER A 327 -0.46 -6.25 13.88
N TRP A 328 0.08 -5.10 14.31
CA TRP A 328 1.09 -5.14 15.36
C TRP A 328 0.50 -5.78 16.62
N LEU A 329 1.19 -6.79 17.14
CA LEU A 329 0.87 -7.51 18.37
C LEU A 329 2.10 -7.43 19.29
N ASP A 330 1.84 -7.25 20.58
CA ASP A 330 2.89 -7.27 21.59
C ASP A 330 3.47 -8.68 21.81
N ARG A 331 4.46 -8.79 22.73
CA ARG A 331 5.13 -10.05 23.05
C ARG A 331 4.17 -11.17 23.42
N GLU A 332 3.22 -10.87 24.31
CA GLU A 332 2.36 -11.86 24.94
C GLU A 332 1.36 -12.40 23.93
N ARG A 333 0.75 -11.49 23.15
CA ARG A 333 -0.18 -11.86 22.07
C ARG A 333 0.49 -12.68 20.98
N LEU A 334 1.71 -12.32 20.56
CA LEU A 334 2.46 -13.12 19.58
C LEU A 334 2.81 -14.50 20.12
N ALA A 335 3.27 -14.60 21.37
CA ALA A 335 3.60 -15.87 21.99
C ALA A 335 2.38 -16.79 22.15
N ALA A 336 1.18 -16.22 22.38
CA ALA A 336 -0.07 -16.97 22.46
C ALA A 336 -0.59 -17.45 21.09
N LEU A 337 -0.29 -16.70 20.02
CA LEU A 337 -0.86 -16.94 18.70
C LEU A 337 0.07 -17.72 17.75
N VAL A 338 1.32 -17.26 17.59
CA VAL A 338 2.22 -17.73 16.52
C VAL A 338 2.51 -19.23 16.59
N PRO A 339 2.79 -19.85 17.76
CA PRO A 339 3.05 -21.29 17.81
C PRO A 339 1.87 -22.15 17.33
N ARG A 340 0.64 -21.63 17.45
CA ARG A 340 -0.59 -22.30 16.99
C ARG A 340 -0.86 -22.06 15.50
N LEU A 341 -0.46 -20.90 14.97
CA LEU A 341 -0.59 -20.59 13.55
C LEU A 341 0.49 -21.25 12.69
N ALA A 342 1.73 -21.31 13.17
CA ALA A 342 2.88 -21.80 12.43
C ALA A 342 2.66 -23.15 11.70
N PRO A 343 2.02 -24.18 12.29
CA PRO A 343 1.78 -25.44 11.56
C PRO A 343 0.64 -25.37 10.53
N LEU A 344 -0.09 -24.27 10.45
CA LEU A 344 -1.26 -24.09 9.59
C LEU A 344 -1.00 -23.17 8.38
N VAL A 345 0.13 -22.45 8.39
CA VAL A 345 0.43 -21.40 7.40
C VAL A 345 1.85 -21.55 6.87
N ASP A 346 2.05 -21.17 5.62
CA ASP A 346 3.36 -21.12 4.97
C ASP A 346 4.09 -19.81 5.27
N GLY A 347 3.35 -18.77 5.66
CA GLY A 347 3.94 -17.50 6.06
C GLY A 347 3.08 -16.65 6.99
N ILE A 348 3.74 -15.69 7.64
CA ILE A 348 3.10 -14.65 8.44
C ILE A 348 3.54 -13.30 7.90
N ALA A 349 2.56 -12.47 7.55
CA ALA A 349 2.77 -11.14 7.01
C ALA A 349 2.43 -10.07 8.06
N GLY A 350 3.21 -9.00 8.12
CA GLY A 350 2.89 -7.89 9.01
C GLY A 350 3.90 -6.75 9.00
N ILE A 351 3.52 -5.57 9.43
CA ILE A 351 2.24 -5.27 10.09
C ILE A 351 1.23 -4.60 9.15
N ASN A 352 -0.06 -4.79 9.44
CA ASN A 352 -1.08 -3.87 8.91
C ASN A 352 -0.92 -2.46 9.53
N THR A 353 -1.66 -1.48 9.01
CA THR A 353 -1.61 -0.09 9.47
C THR A 353 -1.90 0.03 10.95
N VAL A 354 -1.30 1.02 11.61
CA VAL A 354 -1.59 1.31 13.02
C VAL A 354 -2.80 2.23 13.12
N GLN A 355 -3.79 1.89 13.94
CA GLN A 355 -4.98 2.72 14.11
C GLN A 355 -4.63 4.01 14.86
N SER A 356 -4.97 5.15 14.26
CA SER A 356 -4.70 6.48 14.78
C SER A 356 -5.91 7.37 14.61
N ARG A 357 -6.04 8.38 15.48
CA ARG A 357 -7.03 9.44 15.30
C ARG A 357 -6.50 10.42 14.27
N VAL A 358 -7.33 10.81 13.31
CA VAL A 358 -6.92 11.66 12.19
C VAL A 358 -7.89 12.82 12.03
N ARG A 359 -7.37 14.04 12.13
CA ARG A 359 -8.14 15.28 12.06
C ARG A 359 -7.43 16.29 11.16
N ARG A 360 -8.22 17.22 10.65
CA ARG A 360 -7.75 18.41 9.94
C ARG A 360 -7.19 19.42 10.93
N SER A 361 -6.48 20.42 10.41
CA SER A 361 -5.99 21.54 11.21
C SER A 361 -7.10 22.33 11.91
N ASP A 362 -8.34 22.29 11.39
CA ASP A 362 -9.53 22.89 12.00
C ASP A 362 -10.20 22.01 13.09
N GLY A 363 -9.66 20.82 13.36
CA GLY A 363 -10.16 19.87 14.34
C GLY A 363 -11.27 18.94 13.86
N THR A 364 -11.77 19.11 12.63
CA THR A 364 -12.75 18.19 12.04
C THR A 364 -12.11 16.88 11.57
N PRO A 365 -12.85 15.77 11.45
CA PRO A 365 -12.29 14.53 10.90
C PRO A 365 -11.81 14.73 9.46
N THR A 366 -10.59 14.28 9.15
CA THR A 366 -10.03 14.36 7.78
C THR A 366 -10.88 13.59 6.78
N PHE A 367 -11.37 12.43 7.21
CA PHE A 367 -12.21 11.53 6.46
C PHE A 367 -13.68 11.68 6.89
N PRO A 368 -14.63 11.92 5.97
CA PRO A 368 -16.03 12.18 6.30
C PRO A 368 -16.64 11.14 7.25
N GLY A 369 -17.10 11.58 8.43
CA GLY A 369 -17.73 10.72 9.44
C GLY A 369 -16.79 9.71 10.12
N ARG A 370 -15.47 9.82 9.96
CA ARG A 370 -14.50 8.82 10.42
C ARG A 370 -13.31 9.48 11.11
N GLU A 371 -13.29 9.40 12.45
CA GLU A 371 -12.17 9.92 13.27
C GLU A 371 -10.96 9.00 13.32
N LEU A 372 -11.14 7.69 13.12
CA LEU A 372 -10.08 6.69 13.16
C LEU A 372 -9.70 6.24 11.74
N ALA A 373 -8.40 6.12 11.50
CA ALA A 373 -7.85 5.68 10.23
C ALA A 373 -6.51 4.95 10.41
N GLY A 374 -6.06 4.26 9.37
CA GLY A 374 -4.81 3.52 9.36
C GLY A 374 -3.62 4.42 9.05
N LEU A 375 -2.71 4.58 10.00
CA LEU A 375 -1.41 5.23 9.85
C LEU A 375 -0.38 4.27 9.24
N SER A 376 0.38 4.77 8.27
CA SER A 376 1.41 4.06 7.50
C SER A 376 2.61 4.95 7.22
N GLY A 377 3.66 4.37 6.64
CA GLY A 377 4.90 5.06 6.30
C GLY A 377 5.89 5.07 7.44
N ILE A 378 6.83 6.01 7.45
CA ILE A 378 7.97 6.01 8.39
C ILE A 378 7.50 5.96 9.85
N ALA A 379 6.33 6.51 10.16
CA ALA A 379 5.72 6.49 11.48
C ALA A 379 5.58 5.08 12.08
N VAL A 380 5.44 4.03 11.27
CA VAL A 380 5.24 2.65 11.75
C VAL A 380 6.44 1.74 11.56
N ARG A 381 7.60 2.29 11.15
CA ARG A 381 8.83 1.52 10.87
C ARG A 381 9.31 0.75 12.11
N GLY A 382 9.28 1.37 13.28
CA GLY A 382 9.67 0.76 14.56
C GLY A 382 8.75 -0.40 14.94
N SER A 383 7.44 -0.26 14.73
CA SER A 383 6.47 -1.35 14.92
C SER A 383 6.75 -2.52 13.99
N ALA A 384 7.05 -2.28 12.71
CA ALA A 384 7.38 -3.33 11.76
C ALA A 384 8.67 -4.08 12.12
N LEU A 385 9.74 -3.36 12.50
CA LEU A 385 11.01 -3.95 12.92
C LEU A 385 10.86 -4.78 14.21
N ASP A 386 10.15 -4.25 15.20
CA ASP A 386 9.88 -4.95 16.44
C ASP A 386 9.07 -6.24 16.20
N PHE A 387 8.00 -6.15 15.42
CA PHE A 387 7.16 -7.30 15.06
C PHE A 387 7.93 -8.37 14.29
N THR A 388 8.70 -7.97 13.28
CA THR A 388 9.51 -8.89 12.45
C THR A 388 10.50 -9.68 13.32
N ARG A 389 11.26 -9.00 14.19
CA ARG A 389 12.23 -9.66 15.09
C ARG A 389 11.55 -10.67 16.02
N ARG A 390 10.35 -10.36 16.51
CA ARG A 390 9.59 -11.27 17.38
C ARG A 390 9.11 -12.50 16.61
N LEU A 391 8.61 -12.33 15.39
CA LEU A 391 8.21 -13.46 14.54
C LEU A 391 9.40 -14.38 14.24
N VAL A 392 10.54 -13.81 13.87
CA VAL A 392 11.76 -14.58 13.58
C VAL A 392 12.22 -15.34 14.82
N ALA A 393 12.23 -14.71 16.00
CA ALA A 393 12.57 -15.39 17.25
C ALA A 393 11.59 -16.52 17.61
N LEU A 394 10.29 -16.34 17.34
CA LEU A 394 9.27 -17.37 17.58
C LEU A 394 9.39 -18.55 16.59
N ARG A 395 9.71 -18.26 15.33
CA ARG A 395 10.02 -19.28 14.30
C ARG A 395 11.19 -20.15 14.74
N GLU A 396 12.29 -19.51 15.14
CA GLU A 396 13.50 -20.18 15.61
C GLU A 396 13.26 -21.03 16.86
N ALA A 397 12.51 -20.49 17.84
CA ALA A 397 12.20 -21.20 19.08
C ALA A 397 11.22 -22.37 18.88
N GLY A 398 10.26 -22.23 17.95
CA GLY A 398 9.23 -23.23 17.69
C GLY A 398 9.67 -24.38 16.77
N GLY A 399 10.70 -24.16 15.93
CA GLY A 399 11.21 -25.17 15.00
C GLY A 399 10.25 -25.53 13.85
N VAL A 400 9.13 -24.81 13.71
CA VAL A 400 8.18 -24.95 12.60
C VAL A 400 8.50 -23.87 11.56
N PRO A 401 8.85 -24.24 10.32
CA PRO A 401 9.20 -23.26 9.30
C PRO A 401 7.96 -22.52 8.80
N PHE A 402 8.06 -21.19 8.75
CA PHE A 402 7.16 -20.32 8.02
C PHE A 402 7.95 -19.09 7.56
N ASP A 403 7.54 -18.48 6.46
CA ASP A 403 8.20 -17.28 5.94
C ASP A 403 7.64 -16.02 6.56
N VAL A 404 8.49 -15.01 6.77
CA VAL A 404 8.11 -13.71 7.30
C VAL A 404 8.06 -12.69 6.16
N LEU A 405 6.86 -12.20 5.84
CA LEU A 405 6.64 -11.14 4.88
C LEU A 405 6.49 -9.81 5.64
N ALA A 406 7.60 -9.09 5.79
CA ALA A 406 7.65 -7.88 6.59
C ALA A 406 7.17 -6.65 5.83
N MET A 407 6.43 -5.76 6.49
CA MET A 407 5.97 -4.49 5.92
C MET A 407 5.72 -3.43 7.00
N GLY A 408 5.83 -2.17 6.60
CA GLY A 408 5.61 -1.00 7.45
C GLY A 408 6.82 -0.09 7.48
N GLY A 409 6.67 1.14 6.97
CA GLY A 409 7.75 2.13 6.95
C GLY A 409 8.89 1.86 5.99
N VAL A 410 8.67 1.04 4.96
CA VAL A 410 9.61 0.81 3.86
C VAL A 410 9.45 1.92 2.83
N THR A 411 10.37 2.88 2.82
CA THR A 411 10.27 4.12 2.01
C THR A 411 11.56 4.44 1.24
N ASP A 412 12.60 3.63 1.45
CA ASP A 412 13.94 3.73 0.85
C ASP A 412 14.66 2.36 0.91
N PRO A 413 15.75 2.14 0.16
CA PRO A 413 16.51 0.88 0.20
C PRO A 413 17.02 0.49 1.59
N ALA A 414 17.48 1.45 2.39
CA ALA A 414 17.96 1.19 3.75
C ALA A 414 16.87 0.61 4.67
N SER A 415 15.63 1.08 4.52
CA SER A 415 14.48 0.59 5.29
C SER A 415 14.00 -0.78 4.83
N PHE A 416 14.16 -1.12 3.54
CA PHE A 416 14.01 -2.48 3.04
C PHE A 416 15.07 -3.40 3.68
N GLU A 417 16.34 -3.00 3.59
CA GLU A 417 17.47 -3.78 4.11
C GLU A 417 17.32 -4.03 5.62
N ALA A 418 16.87 -3.04 6.39
CA ALA A 418 16.67 -3.17 7.83
C ALA A 418 15.68 -4.28 8.21
N LEU A 419 14.58 -4.46 7.45
CA LEU A 419 13.63 -5.55 7.70
C LEU A 419 14.16 -6.89 7.20
N PHE A 420 14.84 -6.90 6.06
CA PHE A 420 15.45 -8.12 5.52
C PHE A 420 16.54 -8.65 6.46
N ALA A 421 17.43 -7.78 6.96
CA ALA A 421 18.45 -8.10 7.95
C ALA A 421 17.87 -8.49 9.32
N ALA A 422 16.63 -8.10 9.63
CA ALA A 422 15.91 -8.58 10.80
C ALA A 422 15.36 -10.01 10.64
N GLY A 423 15.57 -10.64 9.49
CA GLY A 423 15.22 -12.04 9.21
C GLY A 423 13.94 -12.24 8.38
N ALA A 424 13.36 -11.16 7.84
CA ALA A 424 12.25 -11.26 6.90
C ALA A 424 12.69 -11.97 5.61
N ASP A 425 11.83 -12.80 5.02
CA ASP A 425 12.11 -13.53 3.78
C ASP A 425 11.69 -12.73 2.54
N ALA A 426 10.69 -11.85 2.71
CA ALA A 426 10.36 -10.79 1.77
C ALA A 426 9.95 -9.51 2.49
N VAL A 427 10.07 -8.38 1.81
CA VAL A 427 9.70 -7.06 2.36
C VAL A 427 8.76 -6.34 1.40
N GLN A 428 7.62 -5.88 1.92
CA GLN A 428 6.62 -5.16 1.13
C GLN A 428 6.51 -3.69 1.54
N SER A 429 6.29 -2.81 0.55
CA SER A 429 6.13 -1.37 0.73
C SER A 429 4.79 -0.87 0.21
N ALA A 430 3.97 -0.28 1.09
CA ALA A 430 2.78 0.47 0.70
C ALA A 430 3.10 1.96 0.55
N ALA A 431 3.31 2.67 1.66
CA ALA A 431 3.54 4.12 1.64
C ALA A 431 4.74 4.54 0.77
N GLY A 432 5.81 3.72 0.73
CA GLY A 432 6.93 3.93 -0.18
C GLY A 432 6.52 3.80 -1.64
N ALA A 433 5.77 2.76 -2.02
CA ALA A 433 5.24 2.62 -3.39
C ALA A 433 4.24 3.75 -3.76
N PHE A 434 3.44 4.24 -2.81
CA PHE A 434 2.57 5.40 -3.03
C PHE A 434 3.37 6.69 -3.27
N ALA A 435 4.47 6.90 -2.54
CA ALA A 435 5.27 8.13 -2.64
C ALA A 435 6.33 8.06 -3.74
N ASP A 436 6.83 6.87 -4.05
CA ASP A 436 7.86 6.59 -5.03
C ASP A 436 7.56 5.32 -5.83
N PRO A 437 7.01 5.44 -7.05
CA PRO A 437 6.79 4.29 -7.91
C PRO A 437 8.11 3.61 -8.35
N LEU A 438 9.27 4.27 -8.17
CA LEU A 438 10.59 3.73 -8.54
C LEU A 438 11.33 3.06 -7.38
N LEU A 439 10.69 2.84 -6.24
CA LEU A 439 11.36 2.29 -5.05
C LEU A 439 11.93 0.88 -5.28
N ALA A 440 11.22 -0.01 -5.98
CA ALA A 440 11.73 -1.33 -6.32
C ALA A 440 13.01 -1.26 -7.16
N ARG A 441 13.02 -0.43 -8.19
CA ARG A 441 14.23 -0.14 -8.97
C ARG A 441 15.39 0.30 -8.07
N ARG A 442 15.18 1.26 -7.18
CA ARG A 442 16.25 1.75 -6.29
C ARG A 442 16.81 0.63 -5.40
N CYS A 443 15.95 -0.24 -4.89
CA CYS A 443 16.40 -1.38 -4.07
C CYS A 443 17.18 -2.40 -4.90
N VAL A 444 16.75 -2.68 -6.13
CA VAL A 444 17.48 -3.55 -7.06
C VAL A 444 18.85 -2.95 -7.43
N ASP A 445 18.89 -1.67 -7.81
CA ASP A 445 20.12 -0.98 -8.22
C ASP A 445 21.15 -0.92 -7.07
N GLU A 446 20.71 -0.76 -5.81
CA GLU A 446 21.60 -0.61 -4.65
C GLU A 446 21.98 -1.95 -4.00
N LEU A 447 21.06 -2.91 -3.96
CA LEU A 447 21.20 -4.14 -3.17
C LEU A 447 21.15 -5.42 -4.01
N GLY A 448 20.81 -5.35 -5.30
CA GLY A 448 20.58 -6.52 -6.15
C GLY A 448 21.79 -7.46 -6.26
N GLU A 449 23.00 -6.92 -6.19
CA GLU A 449 24.27 -7.69 -6.25
C GLU A 449 24.78 -8.13 -4.87
N THR A 450 24.30 -7.55 -3.78
CA THR A 450 24.88 -7.74 -2.43
C THR A 450 23.91 -8.37 -1.43
N LEU A 451 22.60 -8.34 -1.69
CA LEU A 451 21.59 -8.86 -0.76
C LEU A 451 21.80 -10.36 -0.50
N SER A 452 21.86 -10.75 0.77
CA SER A 452 22.14 -12.13 1.19
C SER A 452 20.96 -13.09 0.91
N ARG A 453 21.19 -14.39 1.13
CA ARG A 453 20.19 -15.48 1.00
C ARG A 453 19.61 -15.67 -0.41
N SER A 454 20.29 -15.14 -1.43
CA SER A 454 19.95 -15.49 -2.80
C SER A 454 20.41 -16.90 -3.15
N VAL A 455 19.70 -17.53 -4.08
CA VAL A 455 20.13 -18.71 -4.82
C VAL A 455 20.37 -18.32 -6.27
N GLU A 456 21.31 -18.98 -6.94
CA GLU A 456 21.48 -18.87 -8.39
C GLU A 456 20.57 -19.88 -9.07
N VAL A 457 19.89 -19.46 -10.15
CA VAL A 457 19.14 -20.37 -11.01
C VAL A 457 20.07 -20.82 -12.12
N GLU A 458 20.23 -22.14 -12.26
CA GLU A 458 20.98 -22.76 -13.37
C GLU A 458 20.37 -22.46 -14.75
#